data_AF-A0A074XN83-F1
#
_entry.id   AF-A0A074XN83-F1
#
_cell.length_a   1.000
_cell.length_b   1.000
_cell.length_c   1.000
_cell.angle_alpha   90.00
_cell.angle_beta   90.00
_cell.angle_gamma   90.00
#
_symmetry.space_group_name_H-M   'P 1'
#
loop_
_entity.id
_entity.type
_entity.pdbx_description
1 polymer ?
#
loop_
_entity_poly.entity_id
_entity_poly.type
_entity_poly.pdbx_seq_one_letter_code
_entity_poly.pdbx_strand_id
1 'polypeptide(L)'
;LTSLTLLRPEAFSYGVLAADRLPGLLLYGPPGTGKTLLAKAVAKESSATVLEVSGAQIYEKYVGEGEKMVNAVFSLAKKLSPCVVFIDEADALFGSRGGANNRTTHREIINQFLRGWDGMDDHSVFMMVATNRPFDLDDAVLRRLPRRLLVDLPLAKDREGILGIHLKGENLDPAVSLSDLAKNTPLYSGSDLKNLCVAAALAAVRDENNALEAARAKGDTDFKLPERRTLAPSHFEKAMQEISASVSEDMATLGAIRKFDEQYGEKRARTKKAGYGFGLGSSNAIDETGARVRP
;
A
#
# COMPACT_ATOMS: atom_id res chain seq x y z
N LEU A 1 -15.65 2.93 7.45
CA LEU A 1 -16.17 1.74 8.18
C LEU A 1 -15.71 1.76 9.62
N THR A 2 -14.39 1.82 9.87
CA THR A 2 -13.82 2.10 11.21
C THR A 2 -14.42 3.35 11.86
N SER A 3 -14.60 4.42 11.09
CA SER A 3 -15.26 5.65 11.53
C SER A 3 -16.73 5.46 11.89
N LEU A 4 -17.48 4.55 11.26
CA LEU A 4 -18.92 4.39 11.52
C LEU A 4 -19.19 3.73 12.88
N THR A 5 -18.36 2.76 13.26
CA THR A 5 -18.41 2.15 14.60
C THR A 5 -18.12 3.18 15.69
N LEU A 6 -17.20 4.11 15.43
CA LEU A 6 -16.84 5.17 16.36
C LEU A 6 -17.85 6.32 16.40
N LEU A 7 -18.44 6.67 15.25
CA LEU A 7 -19.41 7.77 15.11
C LEU A 7 -20.80 7.41 15.63
N ARG A 8 -21.22 6.13 15.55
CA ARG A 8 -22.53 5.67 16.03
C ARG A 8 -22.44 4.33 16.78
N PRO A 9 -21.84 4.31 17.97
CA PRO A 9 -21.68 3.08 18.76
C PRO A 9 -23.03 2.41 19.09
N GLU A 10 -24.09 3.19 19.29
CA GLU A 10 -25.44 2.67 19.57
C GLU A 10 -26.03 1.84 18.43
N ALA A 11 -25.64 2.08 17.17
CA ALA A 11 -26.11 1.28 16.04
C ALA A 11 -25.46 -0.12 16.00
N PHE A 12 -24.35 -0.30 16.74
CA PHE A 12 -23.62 -1.56 16.86
C PHE A 12 -23.92 -2.29 18.18
N SER A 13 -24.88 -1.80 18.98
CA SER A 13 -25.28 -2.42 20.25
C SER A 13 -26.49 -3.35 20.14
N TYR A 14 -27.16 -3.40 18.98
CA TYR A 14 -28.32 -4.29 18.75
C TYR A 14 -28.30 -4.98 17.38
N GLY A 15 -29.06 -6.07 17.26
CA GLY A 15 -29.28 -6.79 16.00
C GLY A 15 -28.03 -7.51 15.48
N VAL A 16 -27.96 -7.67 14.16
CA VAL A 16 -26.84 -8.37 13.49
C VAL A 16 -25.50 -7.68 13.76
N LEU A 17 -25.47 -6.36 13.92
CA LEU A 17 -24.24 -5.60 14.18
C LEU A 17 -23.72 -5.73 15.62
N ALA A 18 -24.57 -6.18 16.55
CA ALA A 18 -24.15 -6.56 17.90
C ALA A 18 -23.58 -7.98 17.94
N ALA A 19 -24.12 -8.88 17.12
CA ALA A 19 -23.71 -10.29 17.07
C ALA A 19 -22.51 -10.54 16.14
N ASP A 20 -22.37 -9.76 15.07
CA ASP A 20 -21.40 -9.98 14.00
C ASP A 20 -20.70 -8.65 13.68
N ARG A 21 -19.69 -8.33 14.50
CA ARG A 21 -18.83 -7.16 14.29
C ARG A 21 -17.83 -7.48 13.20
N LEU A 22 -17.55 -6.52 12.31
CA LEU A 22 -16.50 -6.67 11.27
C LEU A 22 -15.13 -6.77 11.96
N PRO A 23 -14.53 -7.98 12.04
CA PRO A 23 -13.38 -8.22 12.93
C PRO A 23 -12.06 -7.75 12.31
N GLY A 24 -12.02 -7.57 10.98
CA GLY A 24 -10.87 -6.95 10.35
C GLY A 24 -10.96 -6.74 8.84
N LEU A 25 -9.93 -6.07 8.32
CA LEU A 25 -9.74 -5.68 6.94
C LEU A 25 -8.37 -6.14 6.43
N LEU A 26 -8.34 -6.83 5.30
CA LEU A 26 -7.12 -7.18 4.57
C LEU A 26 -6.86 -6.16 3.46
N LEU A 27 -5.74 -5.46 3.52
CA LEU A 27 -5.17 -4.65 2.44
C LEU A 27 -4.13 -5.50 1.69
N TYR A 28 -4.35 -5.77 0.41
CA TYR A 28 -3.40 -6.52 -0.41
C TYR A 28 -3.17 -5.86 -1.75
N GLY A 29 -2.02 -6.12 -2.37
CA GLY A 29 -1.68 -5.54 -3.66
C GLY A 29 -0.17 -5.48 -3.87
N PRO A 30 0.28 -5.06 -5.06
CA PRO A 30 1.71 -4.98 -5.38
C PRO A 30 2.46 -4.06 -4.40
N PRO A 31 3.78 -4.26 -4.23
CA PRO A 31 4.59 -3.39 -3.38
C PRO A 31 4.57 -1.95 -3.91
N GLY A 32 4.78 -0.96 -3.02
CA GLY A 32 4.86 0.44 -3.41
C GLY A 32 3.54 1.15 -3.73
N THR A 33 2.38 0.50 -3.53
CA THR A 33 1.05 1.12 -3.73
C THR A 33 0.50 1.86 -2.50
N GLY A 34 1.29 2.00 -1.44
CA GLY A 34 0.92 2.81 -0.28
C GLY A 34 -0.05 2.16 0.71
N LYS A 35 -0.13 0.83 0.78
CA LYS A 35 -0.95 0.09 1.78
C LYS A 35 -0.69 0.56 3.22
N THR A 36 0.58 0.64 3.61
CA THR A 36 1.03 1.15 4.91
C THR A 36 0.63 2.61 5.13
N LEU A 37 0.73 3.44 4.09
CA LEU A 37 0.34 4.86 4.16
C LEU A 37 -1.17 5.02 4.31
N LEU A 38 -1.96 4.23 3.58
CA LEU A 38 -3.42 4.20 3.69
C LEU A 38 -3.85 3.78 5.09
N ALA A 39 -3.24 2.73 5.64
CA ALA A 39 -3.48 2.31 7.01
C ALA A 39 -3.20 3.43 8.03
N LYS A 40 -2.06 4.12 7.89
CA LYS A 40 -1.70 5.26 8.74
C LYS A 40 -2.62 6.47 8.57
N ALA A 41 -3.14 6.70 7.36
CA ALA A 41 -4.11 7.76 7.11
C ALA A 41 -5.44 7.45 7.80
N VAL A 42 -5.96 6.22 7.66
CA VAL A 42 -7.19 5.77 8.32
C VAL A 42 -7.03 5.83 9.84
N ALA A 43 -5.88 5.41 10.35
CA ALA A 43 -5.51 5.53 11.76
C ALA A 43 -5.65 6.96 12.26
N LYS A 44 -5.00 7.91 11.56
CA LYS A 44 -5.02 9.34 11.90
C LYS A 44 -6.42 9.95 11.83
N GLU A 45 -7.23 9.56 10.84
CA GLU A 45 -8.58 10.08 10.66
C GLU A 45 -9.58 9.49 11.68
N SER A 46 -9.37 8.24 12.10
CA SER A 46 -10.29 7.54 12.99
C SER A 46 -10.32 8.06 14.43
N SER A 47 -9.39 8.92 14.85
CA SER A 47 -9.23 9.38 16.25
C SER A 47 -9.09 8.24 17.29
N ALA A 48 -8.91 7.01 16.85
CA ALA A 48 -8.67 5.84 17.69
C ALA A 48 -7.18 5.64 17.94
N THR A 49 -6.85 4.99 19.05
CA THR A 49 -5.47 4.58 19.34
C THR A 49 -5.04 3.53 18.33
N VAL A 50 -3.90 3.73 17.66
CA VAL A 50 -3.40 2.79 16.65
C VAL A 50 -2.13 2.12 17.12
N LEU A 51 -2.16 0.79 17.12
CA LEU A 51 -1.02 -0.05 17.44
C LEU A 51 -0.46 -0.63 16.13
N GLU A 52 0.65 -0.08 15.65
CA GLU A 52 1.38 -0.58 14.49
C GLU A 52 2.33 -1.70 14.92
N VAL A 53 2.22 -2.86 14.28
CA VAL A 53 3.08 -4.02 14.50
C VAL A 53 3.56 -4.54 13.15
N SER A 54 4.86 -4.68 12.97
CA SER A 54 5.38 -5.34 11.77
C SER A 54 5.40 -6.86 11.99
N GLY A 55 4.98 -7.64 10.98
CA GLY A 55 5.09 -9.09 11.00
C GLY A 55 6.52 -9.59 11.25
N ALA A 56 7.53 -8.80 10.85
CA ALA A 56 8.93 -9.10 11.12
C ALA A 56 9.31 -8.95 12.60
N GLN A 57 8.69 -8.02 13.35
CA GLN A 57 8.97 -7.79 14.78
C GLN A 57 8.42 -8.92 15.65
N ILE A 58 7.35 -9.57 15.22
CA ILE A 58 6.77 -10.72 15.93
C ILE A 58 7.66 -11.96 15.78
N TYR A 59 8.39 -12.06 14.67
CA TYR A 59 9.22 -13.22 14.34
C TYR A 59 10.70 -12.96 14.66
N GLU A 60 11.06 -13.00 15.94
CA GLU A 60 12.46 -13.04 16.36
C GLU A 60 13.01 -14.48 16.38
N LYS A 61 14.32 -14.64 16.18
CA LYS A 61 15.00 -15.95 16.04
C LYS A 61 14.94 -16.82 17.31
N TYR A 62 14.44 -16.29 18.43
CA TYR A 62 14.40 -16.96 19.72
C TYR A 62 13.04 -17.65 19.94
N VAL A 63 13.09 -18.95 20.23
CA VAL A 63 11.92 -19.79 20.48
C VAL A 63 11.15 -19.28 21.70
N GLY A 64 9.85 -19.00 21.55
CA GLY A 64 8.95 -18.58 22.63
C GLY A 64 8.85 -17.06 22.87
N GLU A 65 9.71 -16.24 22.27
CA GLU A 65 9.57 -14.78 22.37
C GLU A 65 8.43 -14.25 21.48
N GLY A 66 8.23 -14.85 20.30
CA GLY A 66 7.13 -14.48 19.40
C GLY A 66 5.76 -14.66 20.03
N GLU A 67 5.51 -15.75 20.76
CA GLU A 67 4.23 -15.98 21.46
C GLU A 67 3.97 -14.94 22.56
N LYS A 68 5.01 -14.61 23.33
CA LYS A 68 4.92 -13.57 24.37
C LYS A 68 4.63 -12.20 23.75
N MET A 69 5.27 -11.88 22.62
CA MET A 69 5.04 -10.63 21.91
C MET A 69 3.60 -10.55 21.38
N VAL A 70 3.09 -11.62 20.75
CA VAL A 70 1.69 -11.71 20.31
C VAL A 70 0.73 -11.47 21.49
N ASN A 71 0.97 -12.14 22.62
CA ASN A 71 0.14 -11.95 23.82
C ASN A 71 0.24 -10.53 24.38
N ALA A 72 1.42 -9.91 24.36
CA ALA A 72 1.62 -8.54 24.80
C ALA A 72 0.91 -7.53 23.88
N VAL A 73 0.97 -7.71 22.56
CA VAL A 73 0.25 -6.90 21.56
C VAL A 73 -1.26 -6.94 21.83
N PHE A 74 -1.84 -8.14 21.99
CA PHE A 74 -3.28 -8.26 22.24
C PHE A 74 -3.69 -7.77 23.63
N SER A 75 -2.89 -8.02 24.67
CA SER A 75 -3.13 -7.48 26.01
C SER A 75 -3.11 -5.96 26.02
N LEU A 76 -2.18 -5.34 25.29
CA LEU A 76 -2.10 -3.90 25.12
C LEU A 76 -3.30 -3.37 24.32
N ALA A 77 -3.66 -4.01 23.21
CA ALA A 77 -4.82 -3.65 22.39
C ALA A 77 -6.12 -3.66 23.21
N LYS A 78 -6.31 -4.66 24.09
CA LYS A 78 -7.46 -4.74 25.00
C LYS A 78 -7.51 -3.56 25.98
N LYS A 79 -6.36 -3.18 26.56
CA LYS A 79 -6.27 -2.04 27.49
C LYS A 79 -6.47 -0.69 26.82
N LEU A 80 -6.13 -0.58 25.54
CA LEU A 80 -6.25 0.64 24.74
C LEU A 80 -7.59 0.74 23.97
N SER A 81 -8.55 -0.14 24.23
CA SER A 81 -9.84 -0.15 23.54
C SER A 81 -10.61 1.17 23.76
N PRO A 82 -11.17 1.80 22.71
CA PRO A 82 -11.19 1.39 21.30
C PRO A 82 -9.85 1.62 20.58
N CYS A 83 -9.34 0.59 19.90
CA CYS A 83 -8.06 0.69 19.18
C CYS A 83 -8.09 0.00 17.81
N VAL A 84 -7.20 0.44 16.93
CA VAL A 84 -6.93 -0.17 15.63
C VAL A 84 -5.57 -0.87 15.70
N VAL A 85 -5.55 -2.18 15.51
CA VAL A 85 -4.30 -2.94 15.40
C VAL A 85 -3.95 -3.06 13.93
N PHE A 86 -2.84 -2.46 13.52
CA PHE A 86 -2.33 -2.52 12.15
C PHE A 86 -1.13 -3.45 12.07
N ILE A 87 -1.25 -4.50 11.25
CA ILE A 87 -0.21 -5.48 11.00
C ILE A 87 0.32 -5.28 9.59
N ASP A 88 1.54 -4.79 9.48
CA ASP A 88 2.22 -4.64 8.19
C ASP A 88 3.08 -5.87 7.88
N GLU A 89 3.34 -6.12 6.59
CA GLU A 89 4.11 -7.27 6.10
C GLU A 89 3.64 -8.59 6.71
N ALA A 90 2.33 -8.81 6.68
CA ALA A 90 1.71 -10.01 7.24
C ALA A 90 2.19 -11.29 6.55
N ASP A 91 2.69 -11.21 5.31
CA ASP A 91 3.40 -12.29 4.62
C ASP A 91 4.68 -12.73 5.34
N ALA A 92 5.34 -11.86 6.12
CA ALA A 92 6.48 -12.26 6.94
C ALA A 92 6.07 -13.16 8.13
N LEU A 93 4.86 -12.98 8.66
CA LEU A 93 4.31 -13.71 9.81
C LEU A 93 3.49 -14.94 9.41
N PHE A 94 2.77 -14.87 8.29
CA PHE A 94 1.85 -15.91 7.84
C PHE A 94 2.38 -16.69 6.63
N GLY A 95 3.43 -16.22 5.97
CA GLY A 95 3.97 -16.86 4.77
C GLY A 95 4.73 -18.16 5.06
N SER A 96 4.56 -19.15 4.20
CA SER A 96 5.23 -20.44 4.37
C SER A 96 6.73 -20.34 4.05
N ARG A 97 7.60 -20.17 5.06
CA ARG A 97 9.05 -20.31 4.86
C ARG A 97 9.41 -21.80 4.80
N GLY A 98 9.89 -22.26 3.64
CA GLY A 98 10.13 -23.66 3.28
C GLY A 98 11.32 -24.36 3.95
N GLY A 99 11.48 -24.23 5.27
CA GLY A 99 12.48 -24.98 6.04
C GLY A 99 11.81 -25.97 7.01
N ALA A 100 12.12 -27.26 6.89
CA ALA A 100 11.49 -28.35 7.65
C ALA A 100 11.54 -28.17 9.19
N ASN A 101 12.56 -27.48 9.72
CA ASN A 101 12.74 -27.29 11.16
C ASN A 101 12.08 -26.02 11.74
N ASN A 102 11.75 -25.01 10.91
CA ASN A 102 11.11 -23.76 11.38
C ASN A 102 9.58 -23.78 11.26
N ARG A 103 9.00 -24.84 10.68
CA ARG A 103 7.58 -24.89 10.35
C ARG A 103 6.68 -25.08 11.58
N THR A 104 7.17 -25.76 12.61
CA THR A 104 6.39 -26.04 13.83
C THR A 104 6.23 -24.79 14.69
N THR A 105 7.32 -24.12 15.05
CA THR A 105 7.30 -22.88 15.84
C THR A 105 6.55 -21.76 15.13
N HIS A 106 6.67 -21.67 13.80
CA HIS A 106 5.90 -20.70 13.01
C HIS A 106 4.39 -20.95 13.08
N ARG A 107 3.95 -22.21 13.00
CA ARG A 107 2.54 -22.59 13.15
C ARG A 107 2.01 -22.31 14.56
N GLU A 108 2.83 -22.54 15.59
CA GLU A 108 2.47 -22.23 16.98
C GLU A 108 2.21 -20.73 17.16
N ILE A 109 3.09 -19.86 16.64
CA ILE A 109 2.91 -18.41 16.66
C ILE A 109 1.61 -18.00 15.93
N ILE A 110 1.35 -18.55 14.74
CA ILE A 110 0.11 -18.28 13.99
C ILE A 110 -1.11 -18.71 14.80
N ASN A 111 -1.10 -19.92 15.36
CA ASN A 111 -2.21 -20.41 16.18
C ASN A 111 -2.44 -19.54 17.41
N GLN A 112 -1.36 -19.10 18.07
CA GLN A 112 -1.44 -18.19 19.20
C GLN A 112 -2.01 -16.84 18.78
N PHE A 113 -1.61 -16.35 17.60
CA PHE A 113 -2.14 -15.12 17.03
C PHE A 113 -3.65 -15.22 16.76
N LEU A 114 -4.10 -16.32 16.16
CA LEU A 114 -5.52 -16.56 15.89
C LEU A 114 -6.35 -16.70 17.17
N ARG A 115 -5.82 -17.38 18.19
CA ARG A 115 -6.47 -17.46 19.52
C ARG A 115 -6.57 -16.09 20.19
N GLY A 116 -5.51 -15.29 20.09
CA GLY A 116 -5.50 -13.91 20.59
C GLY A 116 -6.56 -13.06 19.90
N TRP A 117 -6.72 -13.22 18.59
CA TRP A 117 -7.75 -12.55 17.79
C TRP A 117 -9.16 -12.95 18.20
N ASP A 118 -9.47 -14.25 18.26
CA ASP A 118 -10.81 -14.72 18.66
C ASP A 118 -11.18 -14.21 20.07
N GLY A 119 -10.19 -14.05 20.94
CA GLY A 119 -10.37 -13.47 22.27
C GLY A 119 -10.61 -11.95 22.30
N MET A 120 -10.71 -11.28 21.15
CA MET A 120 -10.97 -9.84 21.03
C MET A 120 -12.40 -9.49 20.62
N ASP A 121 -13.26 -10.46 20.29
CA ASP A 121 -14.61 -10.20 19.76
C ASP A 121 -15.49 -9.35 20.71
N ASP A 122 -15.26 -9.45 22.02
CA ASP A 122 -15.94 -8.65 23.04
C ASP A 122 -15.42 -7.20 23.16
N HIS A 123 -14.25 -6.91 22.59
CA HIS A 123 -13.60 -5.60 22.67
C HIS A 123 -13.77 -4.83 21.36
N SER A 124 -13.90 -3.49 21.42
CA SER A 124 -14.02 -2.63 20.23
C SER A 124 -12.65 -2.45 19.53
N VAL A 125 -12.01 -3.56 19.18
CA VAL A 125 -10.69 -3.60 18.52
C VAL A 125 -10.91 -3.94 17.05
N PHE A 126 -10.35 -3.11 16.17
CA PHE A 126 -10.41 -3.34 14.72
C PHE A 126 -9.05 -3.79 14.21
N MET A 127 -9.00 -4.94 13.52
CA MET A 127 -7.75 -5.43 12.94
C MET A 127 -7.61 -5.02 11.48
N MET A 128 -6.46 -4.45 11.11
CA MET A 128 -6.11 -4.13 9.74
C MET A 128 -4.80 -4.84 9.39
N VAL A 129 -4.80 -5.61 8.31
CA VAL A 129 -3.67 -6.45 7.91
C VAL A 129 -3.23 -6.04 6.52
N ALA A 130 -1.95 -5.76 6.30
CA ALA A 130 -1.38 -5.47 4.99
C ALA A 130 -0.44 -6.58 4.52
N THR A 131 -0.55 -6.99 3.26
CA THR A 131 0.33 -7.99 2.64
C THR A 131 0.63 -7.69 1.18
N ASN A 132 1.82 -8.06 0.72
CA ASN A 132 2.17 -8.06 -0.70
C ASN A 132 1.89 -9.42 -1.37
N ARG A 133 1.68 -10.48 -0.57
CA ARG A 133 1.53 -11.87 -1.03
C ARG A 133 0.28 -12.50 -0.41
N PRO A 134 -0.92 -12.12 -0.88
CA PRO A 134 -2.17 -12.62 -0.30
C PRO A 134 -2.36 -14.13 -0.47
N PHE A 135 -1.75 -14.72 -1.50
CA PHE A 135 -1.77 -16.16 -1.78
C PHE A 135 -0.96 -17.00 -0.77
N ASP A 136 -0.07 -16.38 0.02
CA ASP A 136 0.70 -17.06 1.05
C ASP A 136 -0.07 -17.13 2.39
N LEU A 137 -1.22 -16.45 2.51
CA LEU A 137 -2.04 -16.46 3.72
C LEU A 137 -2.87 -17.74 3.85
N ASP A 138 -2.89 -18.31 5.05
CA ASP A 138 -3.70 -19.48 5.38
C ASP A 138 -5.21 -19.15 5.44
N ASP A 139 -6.06 -20.12 5.08
CA ASP A 139 -7.52 -19.99 5.06
C ASP A 139 -8.08 -19.57 6.44
N ALA A 140 -7.43 -20.00 7.52
CA ALA A 140 -7.82 -19.64 8.88
C ALA A 140 -7.69 -18.13 9.16
N VAL A 141 -6.69 -17.47 8.58
CA VAL A 141 -6.52 -16.01 8.67
C VAL A 141 -7.52 -15.32 7.74
N LEU A 142 -7.70 -15.84 6.52
CA LEU A 142 -8.63 -15.31 5.54
C LEU A 142 -10.09 -15.31 6.05
N ARG A 143 -10.51 -16.32 6.81
CA ARG A 143 -11.86 -16.37 7.42
C ARG A 143 -12.12 -15.24 8.44
N ARG A 144 -11.07 -14.77 9.13
CA ARG A 144 -11.14 -13.65 10.10
C ARG A 144 -11.01 -12.27 9.44
N LEU A 145 -10.72 -12.25 8.15
CA LEU A 145 -10.64 -11.05 7.32
C LEU A 145 -11.74 -11.07 6.26
N PRO A 146 -13.00 -10.83 6.64
CA PRO A 146 -14.13 -10.88 5.71
C PRO A 146 -14.08 -9.75 4.68
N ARG A 147 -13.50 -8.60 5.03
CA ARG A 147 -13.31 -7.46 4.11
C ARG A 147 -11.89 -7.52 3.55
N ARG A 148 -11.80 -7.48 2.22
CA ARG A 148 -10.53 -7.63 1.50
C ARG A 148 -10.48 -6.61 0.38
N LEU A 149 -9.55 -5.68 0.50
CA LEU A 149 -9.41 -4.54 -0.40
C LEU A 149 -8.09 -4.64 -1.17
N LEU A 150 -8.23 -4.74 -2.48
CA LEU A 150 -7.11 -4.66 -3.42
C LEU A 150 -6.67 -3.19 -3.57
N VAL A 151 -5.41 -2.91 -3.24
CA VAL A 151 -4.72 -1.65 -3.52
C VAL A 151 -3.83 -1.86 -4.74
N ASP A 152 -4.41 -1.70 -5.92
CA ASP A 152 -3.73 -1.89 -7.20
C ASP A 152 -2.85 -0.68 -7.58
N LEU A 153 -2.09 -0.82 -8.68
CA LEU A 153 -1.31 0.25 -9.26
C LEU A 153 -2.20 1.45 -9.66
N PRO A 154 -1.70 2.69 -9.49
CA PRO A 154 -2.45 3.91 -9.78
C PRO A 154 -2.73 4.07 -11.28
N LEU A 155 -3.91 4.61 -11.60
CA LEU A 155 -4.29 5.00 -12.97
C LEU A 155 -3.65 6.32 -13.36
N ALA A 156 -3.73 6.72 -14.63
CA ALA A 156 -3.14 7.97 -15.11
C ALA A 156 -3.57 9.19 -14.27
N LYS A 157 -4.86 9.32 -13.93
CA LYS A 157 -5.36 10.41 -13.07
C LYS A 157 -4.82 10.33 -11.63
N ASP A 158 -4.71 9.13 -11.09
CA ASP A 158 -4.17 8.93 -9.73
C ASP A 158 -2.67 9.25 -9.70
N ARG A 159 -1.93 8.86 -10.75
CA ARG A 159 -0.51 9.18 -10.93
C ARG A 159 -0.28 10.69 -11.02
N GLU A 160 -1.12 11.41 -11.77
CA GLU A 160 -1.09 12.87 -11.82
C GLU A 160 -1.28 13.48 -10.42
N GLY A 161 -2.25 12.98 -9.64
CA GLY A 161 -2.46 13.39 -8.26
C GLY A 161 -1.26 13.11 -7.34
N ILE A 162 -0.66 11.93 -7.46
CA ILE A 162 0.54 11.53 -6.70
C ILE A 162 1.73 12.43 -7.05
N LEU A 163 1.96 12.69 -8.34
CA LEU A 163 3.01 13.62 -8.80
C LEU A 163 2.76 15.03 -8.25
N GLY A 164 1.52 15.51 -8.28
CA GLY A 164 1.15 16.80 -7.71
C GLY A 164 1.44 16.92 -6.21
N ILE A 165 1.24 15.83 -5.44
CA ILE A 165 1.58 15.80 -4.01
C ILE A 165 3.10 15.87 -3.80
N HIS A 166 3.88 15.09 -4.56
CA HIS A 166 5.33 15.05 -4.42
C HIS A 166 6.02 16.34 -4.91
N LEU A 167 5.47 17.01 -5.92
CA LEU A 167 6.03 18.22 -6.52
C LEU A 167 5.47 19.52 -5.93
N LYS A 168 4.54 19.46 -4.96
CA LYS A 168 3.89 20.64 -4.36
C LYS A 168 4.86 21.68 -3.78
N GLY A 169 6.05 21.25 -3.34
CA GLY A 169 7.08 22.11 -2.75
C GLY A 169 8.16 22.59 -3.73
N GLU A 170 8.13 22.13 -4.98
CA GLU A 170 9.17 22.41 -5.99
C GLU A 170 8.70 23.49 -6.97
N ASN A 171 9.65 24.28 -7.50
CA ASN A 171 9.35 25.15 -8.63
C ASN A 171 9.41 24.32 -9.92
N LEU A 172 8.31 24.29 -10.66
CA LEU A 172 8.22 23.61 -11.96
C LEU A 172 8.34 24.63 -13.09
N ASP A 173 9.07 24.28 -14.13
CA ASP A 173 9.05 25.02 -15.39
C ASP A 173 7.63 24.98 -16.00
N PRO A 174 7.10 26.08 -16.55
CA PRO A 174 5.79 26.10 -17.24
C PRO A 174 5.63 25.04 -18.34
N ALA A 175 6.72 24.54 -18.91
CA ALA A 175 6.72 23.47 -19.89
C ALA A 175 6.44 22.08 -19.29
N VAL A 176 6.50 21.92 -17.96
CA VAL A 176 6.25 20.63 -17.29
C VAL A 176 4.75 20.41 -17.09
N SER A 177 4.20 19.43 -17.80
CA SER A 177 2.82 18.98 -17.66
C SER A 177 2.73 17.70 -16.84
N LEU A 178 2.05 17.76 -15.69
CA LEU A 178 1.84 16.59 -14.81
C LEU A 178 0.99 15.50 -15.49
N SER A 179 0.02 15.91 -16.30
CA SER A 179 -0.81 14.97 -17.09
C SER A 179 0.05 14.16 -18.05
N ASP A 180 1.03 14.79 -18.71
CA ASP A 180 1.86 14.10 -19.70
C ASP A 180 2.91 13.22 -19.03
N LEU A 181 3.48 13.66 -17.90
CA LEU A 181 4.30 12.78 -17.05
C LEU A 181 3.52 11.55 -16.57
N ALA A 182 2.25 11.72 -16.18
CA ALA A 182 1.41 10.61 -15.74
C ALA A 182 1.10 9.62 -16.87
N LYS A 183 0.92 10.08 -18.11
CA LYS A 183 0.75 9.22 -19.29
C LYS A 183 2.04 8.46 -19.63
N ASN A 184 3.19 9.12 -19.49
CA ASN A 184 4.50 8.54 -19.82
C ASN A 184 5.07 7.62 -18.72
N THR A 185 4.35 7.41 -17.62
CA THR A 185 4.75 6.54 -16.50
C THR A 185 3.78 5.37 -16.27
N PRO A 186 3.49 4.55 -17.29
CA PRO A 186 2.62 3.39 -17.11
C PRO A 186 3.23 2.41 -16.11
N LEU A 187 2.38 1.80 -15.28
CA LEU A 187 2.75 0.80 -14.25
C LEU A 187 3.62 1.29 -13.09
N TYR A 188 3.94 2.59 -13.03
CA TYR A 188 4.68 3.13 -11.89
C TYR A 188 3.85 3.00 -10.61
N SER A 189 4.45 2.42 -9.57
CA SER A 189 3.88 2.45 -8.23
C SER A 189 4.00 3.84 -7.60
N GLY A 190 3.31 4.09 -6.49
CA GLY A 190 3.46 5.35 -5.75
C GLY A 190 4.91 5.58 -5.30
N SER A 191 5.62 4.52 -4.92
CA SER A 191 7.05 4.59 -4.61
C SER A 191 7.90 4.94 -5.83
N ASP A 192 7.59 4.41 -7.01
CA ASP A 192 8.33 4.70 -8.23
C ASP A 192 8.16 6.16 -8.66
N LEU A 193 6.93 6.69 -8.57
CA LEU A 193 6.66 8.11 -8.83
C LEU A 193 7.40 9.03 -7.86
N LYS A 194 7.47 8.66 -6.57
CA LYS A 194 8.28 9.39 -5.59
C LYS A 194 9.76 9.38 -5.99
N ASN A 195 10.30 8.22 -6.35
CA ASN A 195 11.70 8.07 -6.75
C ASN A 195 11.99 8.84 -8.04
N LEU A 196 11.05 8.88 -8.98
CA LEU A 196 11.12 9.70 -10.19
C LEU A 196 11.27 11.19 -9.86
N CYS A 197 10.42 11.71 -8.96
CA CYS A 197 10.53 13.11 -8.51
C CYS A 197 11.87 13.39 -7.84
N VAL A 198 12.38 12.47 -7.01
CA VAL A 198 13.69 12.59 -6.35
C VAL A 198 14.82 12.59 -7.38
N ALA A 199 14.79 11.68 -8.36
CA ALA A 199 15.78 11.61 -9.43
C ALA A 199 15.77 12.88 -10.30
N ALA A 200 14.59 13.42 -10.62
CA ALA A 200 14.48 14.69 -11.34
C ALA A 200 15.08 15.86 -10.54
N ALA A 201 14.84 15.90 -9.24
CA ALA A 201 15.44 16.90 -8.35
C ALA A 201 16.96 16.77 -8.25
N LEU A 202 17.50 15.55 -8.22
CA LEU A 202 18.94 15.30 -8.25
C LEU A 202 19.56 15.68 -9.60
N ALA A 203 18.87 15.42 -10.72
CA ALA A 203 19.30 15.84 -12.05
C ALA A 203 19.41 17.38 -12.15
N ALA A 204 18.45 18.11 -11.58
CA ALA A 204 18.50 19.57 -11.52
C ALA A 204 19.72 20.09 -10.74
N VAL A 205 20.01 19.50 -9.58
CA VAL A 205 21.18 19.87 -8.76
C VAL A 205 22.50 19.56 -9.48
N ARG A 206 22.56 18.45 -10.23
CA ARG A 206 23.73 18.12 -11.06
C ARG A 206 23.93 19.17 -12.16
N ASP A 207 22.87 19.58 -12.83
CA ASP A 207 22.94 20.59 -13.90
C ASP A 207 23.34 21.97 -13.35
N GLU A 208 22.84 22.35 -12.17
CA GLU A 208 23.25 23.57 -11.44
C GLU A 208 24.74 23.56 -11.06
N ASN A 209 25.23 22.45 -10.51
CA ASN A 209 26.65 22.31 -10.16
C ASN A 209 27.55 22.37 -11.41
N ASN A 210 27.15 21.73 -12.51
CA ASN A 210 27.88 21.79 -13.78
C ASN A 210 27.93 23.23 -14.32
N ALA A 211 26.83 23.98 -14.20
CA ALA A 211 26.79 25.39 -14.60
C ALA A 211 27.72 26.25 -13.75
N LEU A 212 27.76 26.03 -12.43
CA LEU A 212 28.68 26.71 -11.51
C LEU A 212 30.14 26.42 -11.84
N GLU A 213 30.49 25.16 -12.10
CA GLU A 213 31.85 24.77 -12.50
C GLU A 213 32.24 25.39 -13.84
N ALA A 214 31.33 25.40 -14.82
CA ALA A 214 31.55 26.04 -16.12
C ALA A 214 31.72 27.56 -16.01
N ALA A 215 30.99 28.23 -15.12
CA ALA A 215 31.13 29.66 -14.85
C ALA A 215 32.49 29.97 -14.21
N ARG A 216 32.90 29.18 -13.21
CA ARG A 216 34.22 29.28 -12.57
C ARG A 216 35.35 29.04 -13.57
N ALA A 217 35.21 28.05 -14.46
CA ALA A 217 36.18 27.77 -15.51
C ALA A 217 36.33 28.93 -16.52
N LYS A 218 35.27 29.73 -16.72
CA LYS A 218 35.28 30.94 -17.55
C LYS A 218 35.75 32.19 -16.80
N GLY A 219 36.16 32.06 -15.53
CA GLY A 219 36.63 33.17 -14.70
C GLY A 219 35.51 34.03 -14.09
N ASP A 220 34.25 33.59 -14.18
CA ASP A 220 33.13 34.27 -13.53
C ASP A 220 33.00 33.78 -12.08
N THR A 221 33.46 34.61 -11.14
CA THR A 221 33.42 34.32 -9.70
C THR A 221 32.15 34.83 -9.01
N ASP A 222 31.29 35.59 -9.70
CA ASP A 222 30.06 36.18 -9.14
C ASP A 222 28.79 35.44 -9.62
N PHE A 223 28.94 34.37 -10.40
CA PHE A 223 27.83 33.49 -10.74
C PHE A 223 27.21 32.87 -9.49
N LYS A 224 25.99 33.30 -9.16
CA LYS A 224 25.20 32.79 -8.05
C LYS A 224 24.11 31.87 -8.55
N LEU A 225 23.99 30.72 -7.89
CA LEU A 225 22.89 29.80 -8.10
C LEU A 225 21.57 30.44 -7.64
N PRO A 226 20.45 30.10 -8.30
CA PRO A 226 19.15 30.59 -7.87
C PRO A 226 18.82 30.09 -6.45
N GLU A 227 18.09 30.89 -5.68
CA GLU A 227 17.68 30.51 -4.31
C GLU A 227 16.80 29.25 -4.27
N ARG A 228 16.10 28.97 -5.37
CA ARG A 228 15.29 27.76 -5.55
C ARG A 228 15.56 27.15 -6.92
N ARG A 229 15.84 25.84 -6.91
CA ARG A 229 15.93 25.03 -8.13
C ARG A 229 14.61 25.03 -8.89
N THR A 230 14.69 24.99 -10.20
CA THR A 230 13.52 24.83 -11.08
C THR A 230 13.64 23.51 -11.83
N LEU A 231 12.60 22.68 -11.78
CA LEU A 231 12.56 21.40 -12.48
C LEU A 231 12.05 21.59 -13.90
N ALA A 232 12.93 21.34 -14.88
CA ALA A 232 12.63 21.37 -16.30
C ALA A 232 12.23 19.98 -16.83
N PRO A 233 11.57 19.88 -17.99
CA PRO A 233 11.20 18.60 -18.61
C PRO A 233 12.39 17.64 -18.80
N SER A 234 13.56 18.18 -19.15
CA SER A 234 14.80 17.41 -19.33
C SER A 234 15.24 16.66 -18.07
N HIS A 235 14.96 17.20 -16.88
CA HIS A 235 15.27 16.53 -15.63
C HIS A 235 14.37 15.30 -15.42
N PHE A 236 13.10 15.38 -15.79
CA PHE A 236 12.17 14.26 -15.73
C PHE A 236 12.50 13.20 -16.78
N GLU A 237 12.96 13.60 -17.97
CA GLU A 237 13.44 12.66 -19.00
C GLU A 237 14.65 11.86 -18.52
N LYS A 238 15.66 12.54 -17.94
CA LYS A 238 16.82 11.88 -17.31
C LYS A 238 16.36 10.94 -16.18
N ALA A 239 15.42 11.39 -15.36
CA ALA A 239 14.89 10.60 -14.25
C ALA A 239 14.14 9.33 -14.72
N MET A 240 13.38 9.40 -15.81
CA MET A 240 12.69 8.24 -16.39
C MET A 240 13.67 7.22 -16.99
N GLN A 241 14.85 7.65 -17.42
CA GLN A 241 15.92 6.74 -17.88
C GLN A 241 16.58 6.00 -16.70
N GLU A 242 16.71 6.65 -15.54
CA GLU A 242 17.30 6.05 -14.33
C GLU A 242 16.30 5.17 -13.56
N ILE A 243 15.04 5.61 -13.45
CA ILE A 243 14.00 4.96 -12.64
C ILE A 243 13.04 4.21 -13.56
N SER A 244 13.12 2.88 -13.56
CA SER A 244 12.16 1.99 -14.20
C SER A 244 11.03 1.58 -13.24
N ALA A 245 9.89 1.17 -13.78
CA ALA A 245 8.78 0.65 -12.98
C ALA A 245 9.24 -0.59 -12.19
N SER A 246 9.01 -0.57 -10.88
CA SER A 246 9.35 -1.71 -10.00
C SER A 246 8.49 -2.95 -10.26
N VAL A 247 7.36 -2.76 -10.94
CA VAL A 247 6.43 -3.82 -11.31
C VAL A 247 6.40 -3.96 -12.82
N SER A 248 6.77 -5.14 -13.33
CA SER A 248 6.68 -5.48 -14.76
C SER A 248 5.36 -6.17 -15.10
N GLU A 249 4.92 -6.04 -16.36
CA GLU A 249 3.70 -6.71 -16.87
C GLU A 249 3.78 -8.24 -16.76
N ASP A 250 4.99 -8.80 -16.84
CA ASP A 250 5.26 -10.24 -16.84
C ASP A 250 5.33 -10.87 -15.44
N MET A 251 5.07 -10.11 -14.37
CA MET A 251 5.11 -10.67 -13.03
C MET A 251 3.95 -11.65 -12.82
N ALA A 252 4.28 -12.94 -12.74
CA ALA A 252 3.42 -14.00 -12.20
C ALA A 252 2.72 -13.56 -10.89
N THR A 253 3.35 -12.67 -10.12
CA THR A 253 2.83 -12.07 -8.90
C THR A 253 1.63 -11.16 -9.13
N LEU A 254 1.62 -10.29 -10.15
CA LEU A 254 0.44 -9.46 -10.47
C LEU A 254 -0.73 -10.32 -10.94
N GLY A 255 -0.45 -11.30 -11.79
CA GLY A 255 -1.44 -12.28 -12.23
C GLY A 255 -2.02 -13.08 -11.05
N ALA A 256 -1.17 -13.49 -10.10
CA ALA A 256 -1.59 -14.18 -8.88
C ALA A 256 -2.45 -13.29 -7.96
N ILE A 257 -2.06 -12.03 -7.78
CA ILE A 257 -2.84 -11.06 -6.99
C ILE A 257 -4.22 -10.83 -7.63
N ARG A 258 -4.30 -10.70 -8.95
CA ARG A 258 -5.58 -10.56 -9.67
C ARG A 258 -6.45 -11.81 -9.56
N LYS A 259 -5.87 -13.00 -9.73
CA LYS A 259 -6.60 -14.27 -9.51
C LYS A 259 -7.12 -14.38 -8.08
N PHE A 260 -6.32 -13.97 -7.10
CA PHE A 260 -6.74 -13.89 -5.72
C PHE A 260 -7.91 -12.92 -5.53
N ASP A 261 -7.86 -11.71 -6.12
CA ASP A 261 -8.97 -10.74 -6.09
C ASP A 261 -10.26 -11.31 -6.70
N GLU A 262 -10.17 -12.04 -7.82
CA GLU A 262 -11.32 -12.68 -8.46
C GLU A 262 -11.97 -13.76 -7.57
N GLN A 263 -11.16 -14.51 -6.84
CA GLN A 263 -11.63 -15.59 -5.97
C GLN A 263 -12.15 -15.07 -4.63
N TYR A 264 -11.45 -14.10 -4.05
CA TYR A 264 -11.53 -13.76 -2.63
C TYR A 264 -11.78 -12.28 -2.33
N GLY A 265 -11.66 -11.40 -3.33
CA GLY A 265 -11.93 -9.97 -3.19
C GLY A 265 -13.41 -9.65 -3.07
N GLU A 266 -13.71 -8.39 -2.76
CA GLU A 266 -15.09 -7.92 -2.67
C GLU A 266 -15.79 -7.94 -4.04
N LYS A 267 -16.72 -8.89 -4.21
CA LYS A 267 -17.61 -8.94 -5.37
C LYS A 267 -18.64 -7.82 -5.28
N ARG A 268 -18.49 -6.74 -6.07
CA ARG A 268 -19.66 -5.93 -6.46
C ARG A 268 -20.30 -6.53 -7.70
N ALA A 269 -21.63 -6.57 -7.68
CA ALA A 269 -22.48 -7.01 -8.77
C ALA A 269 -21.96 -6.43 -10.09
N ARG A 270 -21.42 -7.30 -10.96
CA ARG A 270 -21.25 -6.95 -12.37
C ARG A 270 -22.64 -6.57 -12.86
N THR A 271 -22.92 -5.29 -13.02
CA THR A 271 -24.01 -4.85 -13.89
C THR A 271 -23.60 -5.24 -15.30
N LYS A 272 -23.77 -6.53 -15.65
CA LYS A 272 -23.69 -7.01 -17.01
C LYS A 272 -24.86 -6.34 -17.75
N LYS A 273 -24.60 -5.21 -18.41
CA LYS A 273 -25.33 -4.94 -19.65
C LYS A 273 -24.82 -5.98 -20.66
N ALA A 274 -25.49 -7.12 -20.71
CA ALA A 274 -25.33 -8.07 -21.78
C ALA A 274 -25.98 -7.47 -23.03
N GLY A 275 -25.19 -6.74 -23.83
CA GLY A 275 -25.51 -6.51 -25.23
C GLY A 275 -25.19 -7.79 -25.99
N TYR A 276 -26.22 -8.47 -26.51
CA TYR A 276 -26.05 -9.54 -27.49
C TYR A 276 -25.32 -8.96 -28.72
N GLY A 277 -24.12 -9.46 -29.01
CA GLY A 277 -23.35 -9.08 -30.19
C GLY A 277 -22.21 -10.05 -30.41
N PHE A 278 -22.35 -10.90 -31.43
CA PHE A 278 -21.26 -11.71 -31.98
C PHE A 278 -20.09 -10.80 -32.39
N GLY A 279 -18.90 -11.02 -31.85
CA GLY A 279 -17.70 -10.27 -32.21
C GLY A 279 -16.45 -10.96 -31.65
N LEU A 280 -15.49 -11.22 -32.54
CA LEU A 280 -14.26 -11.98 -32.33
C LEU A 280 -13.45 -11.54 -31.11
N GLY A 281 -12.72 -12.52 -30.55
CA GLY A 281 -11.80 -12.33 -29.44
C GLY A 281 -10.85 -11.15 -29.63
N SER A 282 -10.93 -10.20 -28.72
CA SER A 282 -9.98 -9.11 -28.56
C SER A 282 -9.07 -9.42 -27.37
N SER A 283 -7.78 -9.42 -27.66
CA SER A 283 -6.61 -9.41 -26.77
C SER A 283 -6.84 -8.82 -25.37
N ASN A 284 -6.19 -9.45 -24.37
CA ASN A 284 -5.99 -8.95 -23.00
C ASN A 284 -5.18 -7.63 -22.99
N ALA A 285 -5.77 -6.54 -23.46
CA ALA A 285 -5.25 -5.20 -23.24
C ALA A 285 -5.66 -4.73 -21.84
N ILE A 286 -4.68 -4.30 -21.05
CA ILE A 286 -4.88 -3.72 -19.72
C ILE A 286 -5.67 -2.43 -19.90
N ASP A 287 -6.89 -2.38 -19.38
CA ASP A 287 -7.71 -1.17 -19.40
C ASP A 287 -7.12 -0.14 -18.41
N GLU A 288 -6.33 0.80 -18.94
CA GLU A 288 -5.71 1.91 -18.20
C GLU A 288 -6.70 2.97 -17.69
N THR A 289 -8.01 2.79 -17.92
CA THR A 289 -9.03 3.81 -17.62
C THR A 289 -10.03 3.43 -16.52
N GLY A 290 -10.06 2.16 -16.08
CA GLY A 290 -11.02 1.70 -15.08
C GLY A 290 -10.58 1.96 -13.63
N ALA A 291 -11.42 2.61 -12.82
CA ALA A 291 -11.19 2.91 -11.39
C ALA A 291 -10.73 1.67 -10.57
N ARG A 292 -9.59 1.78 -9.86
CA ARG A 292 -8.94 0.63 -9.18
C ARG A 292 -8.85 0.71 -7.65
N VAL A 293 -9.14 1.86 -7.05
CA VAL A 293 -9.38 1.95 -5.60
C VAL A 293 -10.87 1.69 -5.37
N ARG A 294 -11.20 0.50 -4.85
CA ARG A 294 -12.60 0.09 -4.59
C ARG A 294 -12.97 0.47 -3.14
N PRO A 295 -13.94 1.39 -2.91
CA PRO A 295 -14.42 1.74 -1.57
C PRO A 295 -15.39 0.71 -0.97
#